data_AF-A0A357LAC3-F1
#
_entry.id   AF-A0A357LAC3-F1
#
_cell.length_a   1.000
_cell.length_b   1.000
_cell.length_c   1.000
_cell.angle_alpha   90.00
_cell.angle_beta   90.00
_cell.angle_gamma   90.00
#
_symmetry.space_group_name_H-M   'P 1'
#
loop_
_entity.id
_entity.type
_entity.pdbx_description
1 polymer ?
#
loop_
_entity_poly.entity_id
_entity_poly.type
_entity_poly.pdbx_seq_one_letter_code
_entity_poly.pdbx_strand_id
1 'polypeptide(L)'
;MPINLYAETIAATAGVAADRAYNAVSPPLHLSATYGWRDPEEKPQFDYSRSGNPTRAELERALCGLEGGERGVITATGMAAVDLVLNLVNPGDTVIAPHDCYGGTFRLLAARARRGHFAVEFVDQTDADALSAALAKKPKLALI
;
A
#
# COMPACT_ATOMS: atom_id res chain seq x y z
N MET A 1 -2.60 10.87 -26.13
CA MET A 1 -1.35 10.82 -25.34
C MET A 1 -1.73 11.10 -23.90
N PRO A 2 -1.27 10.33 -22.89
CA PRO A 2 -1.52 10.71 -21.51
C PRO A 2 -0.87 12.07 -21.28
N ILE A 3 -1.64 13.02 -20.76
CA ILE A 3 -1.12 14.32 -20.38
C ILE A 3 -0.21 14.06 -19.18
N ASN A 4 1.10 14.21 -19.36
CA ASN A 4 2.05 14.09 -18.25
C ASN A 4 1.96 15.38 -17.42
N LEU A 5 1.05 15.39 -16.46
CA LEU A 5 0.85 16.51 -15.56
C LEU A 5 2.03 16.60 -14.59
N TYR A 6 2.39 17.82 -14.20
CA TYR A 6 3.32 18.04 -13.10
C TYR A 6 2.72 17.54 -11.78
N ALA A 7 3.57 17.07 -10.85
CA ALA A 7 3.14 16.50 -9.58
C ALA A 7 2.29 17.48 -8.75
N GLU A 8 2.62 18.77 -8.79
CA GLU A 8 1.87 19.85 -8.14
C GLU A 8 0.45 19.96 -8.70
N THR A 9 0.29 19.75 -10.01
CA THR A 9 -1.02 19.78 -10.65
C THR A 9 -1.84 18.55 -10.24
N ILE A 10 -1.22 17.36 -10.18
CA ILE A 10 -1.88 16.13 -9.71
C ILE A 10 -2.37 16.34 -8.27
N ALA A 11 -1.48 16.82 -7.38
CA ALA A 11 -1.81 17.05 -5.98
C ALA A 11 -2.92 18.09 -5.79
N ALA A 12 -2.88 19.20 -6.53
CA ALA A 12 -3.87 20.28 -6.40
C ALA A 12 -5.23 19.96 -7.05
N THR A 13 -5.28 19.08 -8.05
CA THR A 13 -6.51 18.81 -8.83
C THR A 13 -7.14 17.45 -8.53
N ALA A 14 -6.53 16.63 -7.68
CA ALA A 14 -7.05 15.33 -7.28
C ALA A 14 -8.50 15.41 -6.76
N GLY A 15 -9.42 14.75 -7.46
CA GLY A 15 -10.84 14.69 -7.10
C GLY A 15 -11.63 15.99 -7.31
N VAL A 16 -11.02 17.05 -7.84
CA VAL A 16 -11.72 18.33 -8.07
C VAL A 16 -12.90 18.13 -9.03
N ALA A 17 -14.08 18.54 -8.58
CA ALA A 17 -15.35 18.43 -9.32
C ALA A 17 -15.68 16.99 -9.77
N ALA A 18 -15.21 15.97 -9.06
CA ALA A 18 -15.50 14.56 -9.36
C ALA A 18 -16.85 14.07 -8.81
N ASP A 19 -17.48 14.84 -7.91
CA ASP A 19 -18.77 14.48 -7.33
C ASP A 19 -19.90 14.51 -8.36
N ARG A 20 -20.45 13.34 -8.67
CA ARG A 20 -21.56 13.19 -9.62
C ARG A 20 -22.93 13.47 -9.02
N ALA A 21 -23.06 13.53 -7.70
CA ALA A 21 -24.34 13.74 -7.04
C ALA A 21 -24.73 15.22 -7.01
N TYR A 22 -23.79 16.11 -6.64
CA TYR A 22 -24.06 17.54 -6.44
C TYR A 22 -23.02 18.46 -7.10
N ASN A 23 -22.08 17.91 -7.87
CA ASN A 23 -21.01 18.68 -8.53
C ASN A 23 -20.17 19.51 -7.54
N ALA A 24 -19.94 18.96 -6.34
CA ALA A 24 -19.08 19.58 -5.35
C ALA A 24 -17.65 19.72 -5.89
N VAL A 25 -17.06 20.91 -5.73
CA VAL A 25 -15.66 21.17 -6.13
C VAL A 25 -14.71 20.30 -5.32
N SER A 26 -14.92 20.19 -4.02
CA SER A 26 -14.16 19.28 -3.16
C SER A 26 -14.88 17.93 -3.04
N PRO A 27 -14.15 16.80 -3.06
CA PRO A 27 -14.74 15.48 -2.84
C PRO A 27 -15.49 15.40 -1.50
N PRO A 28 -16.74 14.89 -1.49
CA PRO A 28 -17.46 14.61 -0.26
C PRO A 28 -16.77 13.55 0.61
N LEU A 29 -17.02 13.61 1.92
CA LEU A 29 -16.61 12.57 2.86
C LEU A 29 -17.69 11.50 2.97
N HIS A 30 -17.39 10.30 2.48
CA HIS A 30 -18.29 9.16 2.52
C HIS A 30 -18.04 8.33 3.79
N LEU A 31 -18.80 8.64 4.85
CA LEU A 31 -18.69 7.97 6.16
C LEU A 31 -19.60 6.74 6.30
N SER A 32 -20.40 6.41 5.27
CA SER A 32 -21.24 5.22 5.30
C SER A 32 -20.40 3.95 5.34
N ALA A 33 -20.84 2.98 6.14
CA ALA A 33 -20.24 1.65 6.20
C ALA A 33 -20.67 0.76 5.02
N THR A 34 -21.88 0.95 4.49
CA THR A 34 -22.44 0.13 3.40
C THR A 34 -23.18 0.98 2.38
N TYR A 35 -23.37 0.42 1.19
CA TYR A 35 -24.01 1.08 0.04
C TYR A 35 -25.07 0.15 -0.53
N GLY A 36 -26.19 0.75 -0.96
CA GLY A 36 -27.33 -0.02 -1.48
C GLY A 36 -27.02 -0.71 -2.81
N TRP A 37 -27.55 -1.92 -2.97
CA TRP A 37 -27.53 -2.66 -4.23
C TRP A 37 -28.81 -2.32 -5.00
N ARG A 38 -28.68 -2.02 -6.30
CA ARG A 38 -29.84 -1.79 -7.18
C ARG A 38 -30.50 -3.10 -7.58
N ASP A 39 -29.67 -4.12 -7.79
CA ASP A 39 -30.04 -5.50 -8.10
C ASP A 39 -29.14 -6.43 -7.25
N PRO A 40 -29.68 -7.45 -6.56
CA PRO A 40 -28.88 -8.41 -5.79
C PRO A 40 -27.81 -9.17 -6.60
N GLU A 41 -27.94 -9.27 -7.92
CA GLU A 41 -26.99 -9.94 -8.80
C GLU A 41 -25.89 -9.01 -9.32
N GLU A 42 -26.11 -7.69 -9.28
CA GLU A 42 -25.17 -6.68 -9.77
C GLU A 42 -24.41 -6.00 -8.63
N LYS A 43 -23.22 -6.53 -8.34
CA LYS A 43 -22.34 -5.95 -7.31
C LYS A 43 -21.96 -4.50 -7.67
N PRO A 44 -22.32 -3.49 -6.85
CA PRO A 44 -21.89 -2.12 -7.07
C PRO A 44 -20.39 -1.98 -6.86
N GLN A 45 -19.79 -0.93 -7.44
CA GLN A 45 -18.37 -0.59 -7.23
C GLN A 45 -18.01 -0.49 -5.73
N PHE A 46 -18.92 0.09 -4.94
CA PHE A 46 -18.81 0.16 -3.49
C PHE A 46 -20.03 -0.53 -2.89
N ASP A 47 -19.80 -1.56 -2.08
CA ASP A 47 -20.81 -2.32 -1.33
C ASP A 47 -20.60 -2.17 0.19
N TYR A 48 -19.34 -2.22 0.60
CA TYR A 48 -18.90 -2.13 2.00
C TYR A 48 -17.58 -1.36 2.12
N SER A 49 -17.55 -0.37 3.02
CA SER A 49 -16.50 0.65 3.13
C SER A 49 -15.10 0.10 3.38
N ARG A 50 -14.98 -1.05 4.07
CA ARG A 50 -13.69 -1.74 4.26
C ARG A 50 -13.13 -2.28 2.94
N SER A 51 -13.98 -2.77 2.04
CA SER A 51 -13.57 -3.28 0.72
C SER A 51 -13.29 -2.14 -0.26
N GLY A 52 -14.12 -1.09 -0.23
CA GLY A 52 -13.96 0.09 -1.07
C GLY A 52 -14.77 1.26 -0.53
N ASN A 53 -14.23 2.47 -0.64
CA ASN A 53 -14.86 3.70 -0.17
C ASN A 53 -14.57 4.83 -1.17
N PRO A 54 -15.57 5.65 -1.59
CA PRO A 54 -15.34 6.70 -2.59
C PRO A 54 -14.24 7.69 -2.21
N THR A 55 -14.24 8.17 -0.96
CA THR A 55 -13.22 9.10 -0.45
C THR A 55 -11.82 8.46 -0.47
N ARG A 56 -11.69 7.21 -0.03
CA ARG A 56 -10.40 6.48 -0.08
C ARG A 56 -9.94 6.20 -1.51
N ALA A 57 -10.86 5.96 -2.43
CA ALA A 57 -10.55 5.70 -3.83
C ALA A 57 -10.02 6.96 -4.55
N GLU A 58 -10.46 8.16 -4.17
CA GLU A 58 -9.86 9.41 -4.66
C GLU A 58 -8.42 9.56 -4.16
N LEU A 59 -8.17 9.30 -2.87
CA LEU A 59 -6.82 9.34 -2.30
C LEU A 59 -5.89 8.32 -2.97
N GLU A 60 -6.38 7.10 -3.20
CA GLU A 60 -5.66 6.08 -3.94
C GLU A 60 -5.25 6.58 -5.33
N ARG A 61 -6.18 7.12 -6.11
CA ARG A 61 -5.89 7.66 -7.45
C ARG A 61 -4.87 8.79 -7.43
N ALA A 62 -4.98 9.70 -6.46
CA ALA A 62 -4.06 10.82 -6.31
C ALA A 62 -2.63 10.33 -6.07
N LEU A 63 -2.46 9.42 -5.11
CA LEU A 63 -1.14 8.83 -4.80
C LEU A 63 -0.59 8.00 -5.97
N CYS A 64 -1.44 7.25 -6.68
CA CYS A 64 -1.01 6.53 -7.88
C CYS A 64 -0.50 7.46 -8.97
N GLY A 65 -1.19 8.59 -9.21
CA GLY A 65 -0.76 9.60 -10.15
C GLY A 65 0.59 10.24 -9.77
N LEU A 66 0.82 10.45 -8.48
CA LEU A 66 2.08 11.02 -7.98
C LEU A 66 3.26 10.05 -8.05
N GLU A 67 3.04 8.79 -7.68
CA GLU A 67 4.07 7.75 -7.62
C GLU A 67 4.28 7.02 -8.97
N GLY A 68 3.43 7.29 -9.96
CA GLY A 68 3.44 6.58 -11.25
C GLY A 68 2.99 5.11 -11.16
N GLY A 69 2.26 4.75 -10.10
CA GLY A 69 1.72 3.41 -9.88
C GLY A 69 0.40 3.18 -10.61
N GLU A 70 0.05 1.91 -10.87
CA GLU A 70 -1.26 1.56 -11.45
C GLU A 70 -2.39 1.59 -10.41
N ARG A 71 -2.11 1.12 -9.19
CA ARG A 71 -3.06 1.03 -8.07
C ARG A 71 -2.35 1.25 -6.75
N GLY A 72 -3.13 1.62 -5.73
CA GLY A 72 -2.65 1.86 -4.38
C GLY A 72 -3.51 1.17 -3.34
N VAL A 73 -2.94 0.84 -2.19
CA VAL A 73 -3.69 0.31 -1.06
C VAL A 73 -3.48 1.23 0.13
N ILE A 74 -4.55 1.91 0.54
CA ILE A 74 -4.50 2.81 1.69
C ILE A 74 -4.77 2.01 2.96
N THR A 75 -3.77 1.93 3.83
CA THR A 75 -3.84 1.25 5.12
C THR A 75 -3.96 2.24 6.28
N ALA A 76 -4.33 1.74 7.47
CA ALA A 76 -4.52 2.59 8.65
C ALA A 76 -3.23 3.26 9.16
N THR A 77 -2.07 2.61 8.98
CA THR A 77 -0.75 3.12 9.36
C THR A 77 0.32 2.60 8.39
N GLY A 78 1.52 3.17 8.43
CA GLY A 78 2.67 2.63 7.69
C GLY A 78 3.05 1.21 8.12
N MET A 79 2.93 0.89 9.43
CA MET A 79 3.17 -0.48 9.91
C MET A 79 2.12 -1.48 9.41
N ALA A 80 0.87 -1.06 9.22
CA ALA A 80 -0.15 -1.90 8.60
C ALA A 80 0.16 -2.16 7.11
N ALA A 81 0.76 -1.20 6.39
CA ALA A 81 1.24 -1.43 5.02
C ALA A 81 2.38 -2.46 4.98
N VAL A 82 3.38 -2.33 5.86
CA VAL A 82 4.47 -3.31 5.97
C VAL A 82 3.91 -4.69 6.30
N ASP A 83 3.04 -4.79 7.31
CA ASP A 83 2.45 -6.06 7.72
C ASP A 83 1.57 -6.69 6.63
N LEU A 84 0.86 -5.88 5.85
CA LEU A 84 0.09 -6.33 4.69
C LEU A 84 0.97 -7.05 3.67
N VAL A 85 2.11 -6.44 3.29
CA VAL A 85 3.06 -7.05 2.34
C VAL A 85 3.67 -8.33 2.91
N LEU A 86 3.94 -8.38 4.22
CA LEU A 86 4.48 -9.58 4.87
C LEU A 86 3.52 -10.78 4.85
N ASN A 87 2.23 -10.59 4.59
CA ASN A 87 1.30 -11.72 4.40
C ASN A 87 1.50 -12.45 3.04
N LEU A 88 2.38 -11.96 2.17
CA LEU A 88 2.81 -12.66 0.95
C LEU A 88 3.96 -13.65 1.20
N VAL A 89 4.51 -13.66 2.41
CA VAL A 89 5.66 -14.47 2.84
C VAL A 89 5.15 -15.65 3.68
N ASN A 90 5.63 -16.86 3.39
CA ASN A 90 5.21 -18.09 4.05
C ASN A 90 6.28 -18.59 5.06
N PRO A 91 5.89 -19.46 6.02
CA PRO A 91 6.86 -20.19 6.82
C PRO A 91 7.88 -20.92 5.94
N GLY A 92 9.17 -20.74 6.26
CA GLY A 92 10.30 -21.27 5.48
C GLY A 92 10.88 -20.29 4.45
N ASP A 93 10.15 -19.22 4.09
CA ASP A 93 10.70 -18.15 3.26
C ASP A 93 11.67 -17.26 4.07
N THR A 94 12.55 -16.55 3.35
CA THR A 94 13.49 -15.56 3.92
C THR A 94 13.10 -14.15 3.49
N VAL A 95 13.09 -13.23 4.44
CA VAL A 95 12.97 -11.78 4.23
C VAL A 95 14.33 -11.13 4.50
N ILE A 96 14.78 -10.24 3.61
CA ILE A 96 15.93 -9.36 3.90
C ILE A 96 15.43 -7.93 4.18
N ALA A 97 16.07 -7.25 5.12
CA ALA A 97 15.76 -5.86 5.47
C ALA A 97 17.04 -5.07 5.82
N PRO A 98 17.04 -3.73 5.70
CA PRO A 98 18.19 -2.92 6.10
C PRO A 98 18.46 -3.06 7.60
N HIS A 99 19.74 -3.17 7.96
CA HIS A 99 20.15 -3.25 9.37
C HIS A 99 19.78 -2.01 10.18
N ASP A 100 19.69 -0.85 9.52
CA ASP A 100 19.36 0.46 10.05
C ASP A 100 17.92 0.91 9.70
N CYS A 101 17.04 -0.04 9.37
CA CYS A 101 15.65 0.27 9.07
C CYS A 101 14.89 0.91 10.26
N TYR A 102 13.75 1.53 9.98
CA TYR A 102 12.87 2.08 11.00
C TYR A 102 12.60 1.06 12.13
N GLY A 103 12.78 1.47 13.40
CA GLY A 103 12.71 0.55 14.54
C GLY A 103 11.39 -0.21 14.70
N GLY A 104 10.27 0.33 14.19
CA GLY A 104 9.00 -0.40 14.11
C GLY A 104 9.04 -1.58 13.15
N THR A 105 9.69 -1.41 11.99
CA THR A 105 9.93 -2.46 10.99
C THR A 105 10.80 -3.56 11.57
N PHE A 106 11.93 -3.21 12.21
CA PHE A 106 12.80 -4.17 12.89
C PHE A 106 12.02 -5.01 13.90
N ARG A 107 11.26 -4.35 14.79
CA ARG A 107 10.49 -5.02 15.85
C ARG A 107 9.43 -5.97 15.29
N LEU A 108 8.73 -5.57 14.23
CA LEU A 108 7.71 -6.39 13.57
C LEU A 108 8.33 -7.64 12.95
N LEU A 109 9.38 -7.48 12.14
CA LEU A 109 10.07 -8.58 11.47
C LEU A 109 10.67 -9.56 12.47
N ALA A 110 11.39 -9.06 13.47
CA ALA A 110 11.99 -9.90 14.51
C ALA A 110 10.92 -10.65 15.32
N ALA A 111 9.78 -10.01 15.61
CA ALA A 111 8.67 -10.68 16.30
C ALA A 111 8.02 -11.78 15.46
N ARG A 112 7.76 -11.55 14.16
CA ARG A 112 7.21 -12.59 13.26
C ARG A 112 8.21 -13.73 13.03
N ALA A 113 9.50 -13.42 12.89
CA ALA A 113 10.54 -14.43 12.75
C ALA A 113 10.67 -15.32 14.00
N ARG A 114 10.64 -14.74 15.20
CA ARG A 114 10.61 -15.52 16.47
C ARG A 114 9.40 -16.45 16.59
N ARG A 115 8.30 -16.13 15.91
CA ARG A 115 7.09 -16.97 15.84
C ARG A 115 7.15 -18.03 14.73
N GLY A 116 8.24 -18.09 13.97
CA GLY A 116 8.40 -19.04 12.86
C GLY A 116 7.61 -18.70 11.61
N HIS A 117 7.18 -17.43 11.44
CA HIS A 117 6.43 -17.03 10.24
C HIS A 117 7.33 -16.96 9.00
N PHE A 118 8.62 -16.68 9.17
CA PHE A 118 9.68 -16.64 8.14
C PHE A 118 11.05 -16.46 8.81
N ALA A 119 12.13 -16.64 8.07
CA ALA A 119 13.46 -16.18 8.47
C ALA A 119 13.65 -14.69 8.11
N VAL A 120 14.42 -13.95 8.90
CA VAL A 120 14.80 -12.57 8.59
C VAL A 120 16.31 -12.39 8.68
N GLU A 121 16.88 -11.69 7.70
CA GLU A 121 18.28 -11.25 7.71
C GLU A 121 18.32 -9.73 7.63
N PHE A 122 18.99 -9.11 8.61
CA PHE A 122 19.24 -7.68 8.64
C PHE A 122 20.62 -7.42 8.04
N VAL A 123 20.68 -6.68 6.94
CA VAL A 123 21.87 -6.53 6.09
C VAL A 123 22.25 -5.06 6.00
N ASP A 124 23.54 -4.75 6.05
CA ASP A 124 24.03 -3.45 5.61
C ASP A 124 23.92 -3.37 4.08
N GLN A 125 22.86 -2.72 3.60
CA GLN A 125 22.59 -2.61 2.17
C GLN A 125 23.45 -1.55 1.48
N THR A 126 24.28 -0.82 2.23
CA THR A 126 25.30 0.07 1.67
C THR A 126 26.58 -0.68 1.31
N ASP A 127 26.78 -1.88 1.88
CA ASP A 127 27.82 -2.82 1.49
C ASP A 127 27.31 -3.72 0.36
N ALA A 128 27.86 -3.50 -0.84
CA ALA A 128 27.47 -4.23 -2.05
C ALA A 128 27.76 -5.73 -1.97
N ASP A 129 28.81 -6.16 -1.26
CA ASP A 129 29.17 -7.56 -1.11
C ASP A 129 28.21 -8.25 -0.14
N ALA A 130 27.90 -7.60 0.98
CA ALA A 130 26.90 -8.08 1.95
C ALA A 130 25.51 -8.22 1.31
N LEU A 131 25.06 -7.20 0.56
CA LEU A 131 23.78 -7.23 -0.15
C LEU A 131 23.75 -8.33 -1.23
N SER A 132 24.82 -8.47 -2.01
CA SER A 132 24.93 -9.50 -3.05
C SER A 132 24.89 -10.90 -2.45
N ALA A 133 25.59 -11.13 -1.34
CA ALA A 133 25.59 -12.41 -0.62
C ALA A 133 24.19 -12.75 -0.06
N ALA A 134 23.46 -11.77 0.46
CA ALA A 134 22.10 -11.95 0.95
C ALA A 134 21.11 -12.26 -0.19
N LEU A 135 21.17 -11.52 -1.30
CA LEU A 135 20.32 -11.75 -2.47
C LEU A 135 20.60 -13.09 -3.16
N ALA A 136 21.84 -13.58 -3.12
CA ALA A 136 22.21 -14.91 -3.65
C ALA A 136 21.46 -16.07 -2.96
N LYS A 137 20.97 -15.86 -1.72
CA LYS A 137 20.11 -16.80 -0.99
C LYS A 137 18.68 -16.86 -1.54
N LYS A 138 18.35 -16.03 -2.54
CA LYS A 138 17.03 -15.92 -3.19
C LYS A 138 15.90 -15.66 -2.18
N PRO A 139 15.97 -14.56 -1.41
CA PRO A 139 14.92 -14.23 -0.47
C PRO A 139 13.58 -14.00 -1.18
N LYS A 140 12.48 -14.30 -0.48
CA LYS A 140 11.12 -14.10 -0.99
C LYS A 140 10.77 -12.62 -1.10
N LEU A 141 11.30 -11.82 -0.18
CA LEU A 141 11.07 -10.38 -0.08
C LEU A 141 12.36 -9.67 0.33
N ALA A 142 12.64 -8.54 -0.33
CA ALA A 142 13.68 -7.61 0.06
C ALA A 142 13.04 -6.25 0.36
N LEU A 143 13.19 -5.77 1.60
CA LEU A 143 12.90 -4.40 1.97
C LEU A 143 14.17 -3.57 1.75
N ILE A 144 14.02 -2.36 1.22
CA ILE A 144 15.09 -1.40 0.94
C ILE A 144 14.89 -0.12 1.72
#